data_AF-W0SI46-F1
#
_entry.id   AF-W0SI46-F1
#
_cell.length_a   1.000
_cell.length_b   1.000
_cell.length_c   1.000
_cell.angle_alpha   90.00
_cell.angle_beta   90.00
_cell.angle_gamma   90.00
#
_symmetry.space_group_name_H-M   'P 1'
#
loop_
_entity.id
_entity.type
_entity.pdbx_description
1 polymer ?
#
loop_
_entity_poly.entity_id
_entity_poly.type
_entity_poly.pdbx_seq_one_letter_code
_entity_poly.pdbx_strand_id
1 'polypeptide(L)' 'MATLTMRIDPRMEAELARLSAATHRTKSELAREMLRRQLAIRRFHALRAEALPYAESAGYLTDDDVFRDVS' A
#
# COMPACT_ATOMS: atom_id res chain seq x y z
N MET A 1 -16.36 13.54 -7.93
CA MET A 1 -16.14 12.08 -7.84
C MET A 1 -15.59 11.59 -9.17
N ALA A 2 -14.66 10.64 -9.15
CA ALA A 2 -14.14 9.99 -10.34
C ALA A 2 -14.48 8.50 -10.31
N THR A 3 -14.82 7.92 -11.46
CA THR A 3 -15.18 6.50 -11.60
C THR A 3 -14.07 5.78 -12.35
N LEU A 4 -13.58 4.67 -11.80
CA LEU A 4 -12.64 3.77 -12.44
C LEU A 4 -13.37 2.48 -12.79
N THR A 5 -13.51 2.20 -14.09
CA THR A 5 -14.01 0.92 -14.58
C THR A 5 -12.80 0.08 -15.01
N MET A 6 -12.59 -1.06 -14.36
CA MET A 6 -11.49 -1.97 -14.68
C MET A 6 -12.01 -3.39 -14.88
N ARG A 7 -11.42 -4.10 -15.82
CA ARG A 7 -11.66 -5.53 -16.00
C ARG A 7 -10.91 -6.30 -14.91
N ILE A 8 -11.55 -7.33 -14.40
CA ILE A 8 -10.99 -8.25 -13.40
C ILE A 8 -11.22 -9.67 -13.87
N ASP A 9 -10.29 -10.57 -13.57
CA ASP A 9 -10.46 -11.99 -13.87
C ASP A 9 -11.47 -12.64 -12.91
N PRO A 10 -12.04 -13.82 -13.26
CA PRO A 10 -13.04 -14.48 -12.43
C PRO A 10 -12.53 -14.90 -11.05
N ARG A 11 -11.23 -15.16 -10.90
CA ARG A 11 -10.64 -15.53 -9.62
C ARG A 11 -10.63 -14.34 -8.67
N MET A 12 -10.20 -13.18 -9.15
CA MET A 12 -10.18 -11.96 -8.34
C MET A 12 -11.61 -11.55 -7.92
N GLU A 13 -12.59 -11.70 -8.79
CA GLU A 13 -14.00 -11.44 -8.45
C GLU A 13 -14.50 -12.38 -7.33
N ALA A 14 -14.14 -13.67 -7.39
CA ALA A 14 -14.49 -14.62 -6.35
C ALA A 14 -13.81 -14.30 -5.00
N GLU A 15 -12.53 -13.90 -5.02
CA GLU A 15 -11.79 -13.50 -3.82
C GLU A 15 -12.40 -12.22 -3.20
N LEU A 16 -12.73 -11.21 -4.01
CA LEU A 16 -13.39 -9.99 -3.55
C LEU A 16 -14.78 -10.27 -2.98
N ALA A 17 -15.56 -11.17 -3.59
CA ALA A 17 -16.87 -11.55 -3.08
C ALA A 17 -16.78 -12.24 -1.71
N ARG A 18 -15.83 -13.15 -1.53
CA ARG A 18 -15.58 -13.82 -0.24
C ARG A 18 -15.17 -12.83 0.84
N LEU A 19 -14.24 -11.93 0.52
CA LEU A 19 -13.77 -10.92 1.48
C LEU A 19 -14.87 -9.93 1.85
N SER A 20 -15.67 -9.51 0.86
CA SER A 20 -16.84 -8.65 1.04
C SER A 20 -17.84 -9.26 2.03
N ALA A 21 -18.16 -10.55 1.85
CA ALA A 21 -19.05 -11.28 2.74
C ALA A 21 -18.47 -11.42 4.16
N ALA A 22 -17.19 -11.78 4.28
CA ALA A 22 -16.55 -12.00 5.57
C ALA A 22 -16.35 -10.71 6.40
N THR A 23 -16.23 -9.57 5.73
CA THR A 23 -15.96 -8.27 6.40
C THR A 23 -17.19 -7.37 6.50
N HIS A 24 -18.32 -7.76 5.91
CA HIS A 24 -19.52 -6.92 5.78
C HIS A 24 -19.26 -5.58 5.08
N ARG A 25 -18.37 -5.58 4.09
CA ARG A 25 -17.98 -4.37 3.32
C ARG A 25 -18.27 -4.57 1.85
N THR A 26 -18.54 -3.50 1.12
CA THR A 26 -18.77 -3.60 -0.33
C THR A 26 -17.47 -3.87 -1.08
N LYS A 27 -17.55 -4.55 -2.23
CA LYS A 27 -16.39 -4.78 -3.12
C LYS A 27 -15.70 -3.46 -3.50
N SER A 28 -16.46 -2.40 -3.75
CA SER A 28 -15.92 -1.08 -4.08
C SER A 28 -15.20 -0.41 -2.92
N GLU A 29 -15.63 -0.61 -1.66
CA GLU A 29 -14.89 -0.14 -0.50
C GLU A 29 -13.57 -0.87 -0.33
N LEU A 30 -13.60 -2.21 -0.43
CA LEU A 30 -12.40 -3.03 -0.35
C LEU A 30 -11.41 -2.68 -1.45
N ALA A 31 -11.86 -2.60 -2.70
CA ALA A 31 -11.03 -2.22 -3.83
C ALA A 31 -10.41 -0.82 -3.65
N ARG A 32 -11.21 0.17 -3.19
CA ARG A 32 -10.70 1.51 -2.91
C ARG A 32 -9.65 1.51 -1.81
N GLU A 33 -9.84 0.75 -0.74
CA GLU A 33 -8.86 0.63 0.34
C GLU A 33 -7.56 -0.01 -0.15
N MET A 34 -7.67 -1.15 -0.85
CA MET A 34 -6.51 -1.87 -1.39
C MET A 34 -5.71 -0.99 -2.36
N LEU A 35 -6.40 -0.25 -3.25
CA LEU A 35 -5.76 0.70 -4.15
C LEU A 35 -5.07 1.84 -3.39
N ARG A 36 -5.72 2.43 -2.38
CA ARG A 36 -5.10 3.47 -1.54
C ARG A 36 -3.86 2.97 -0.83
N ARG A 37 -3.94 1.78 -0.22
CA ARG A 37 -2.80 1.14 0.46
C ARG A 37 -1.65 0.90 -0.52
N GLN A 38 -1.94 0.39 -1.70
CA GLN A 38 -0.90 0.13 -2.70
C GLN A 38 -0.25 1.41 -3.21
N LEU A 39 -1.02 2.47 -3.43
CA LEU A 39 -0.48 3.79 -3.79
C LEU A 39 0.39 4.37 -2.67
N ALA A 40 -0.01 4.21 -1.40
CA ALA A 40 0.79 4.66 -0.26
C ALA A 40 2.12 3.91 -0.17
N ILE A 41 2.11 2.58 -0.33
CA ILE A 41 3.33 1.76 -0.35
C ILE A 41 4.27 2.19 -1.48
N ARG A 42 3.73 2.41 -2.70
CA ARG A 42 4.53 2.88 -3.83
C ARG A 42 5.15 4.26 -3.58
N ARG A 43 4.39 5.19 -2.99
CA ARG A 43 4.90 6.51 -2.60
C ARG A 43 5.99 6.42 -1.54
N PHE A 44 5.78 5.57 -0.53
CA PHE A 44 6.78 5.32 0.50
C PHE A 44 8.08 4.81 -0.10
N HIS A 45 8.03 3.81 -0.99
CA HIS A 45 9.25 3.29 -1.62
C HIS A 45 9.97 4.32 -2.48
N ALA A 46 9.24 5.18 -3.20
CA ALA A 46 9.85 6.27 -3.96
C ALA A 46 10.58 7.24 -3.04
N LEU A 47 9.92 7.72 -1.97
CA LEU A 47 10.51 8.61 -0.98
C LEU A 47 11.72 7.97 -0.28
N ARG A 48 11.63 6.68 0.07
CA ARG A 48 12.74 5.94 0.68
C ARG A 48 13.94 5.88 -0.27
N ALA A 49 13.73 5.66 -1.56
CA ALA A 49 14.81 5.64 -2.54
C ALA A 49 15.50 7.01 -2.67
N GLU A 50 14.72 8.09 -2.61
CA GLU A 50 15.26 9.46 -2.60
C GLU A 50 16.02 9.79 -1.31
N ALA A 51 15.55 9.28 -0.16
CA ALA A 51 16.15 9.52 1.15
C ALA A 51 17.43 8.69 1.39
N LEU A 52 17.59 7.54 0.73
CA LEU A 52 18.64 6.57 1.00
C LEU A 52 20.07 7.14 0.97
N PRO A 53 20.48 7.97 -0.03
CA PRO A 53 21.84 8.52 -0.05
C PRO A 53 22.16 9.41 1.16
N TYR A 54 21.16 10.17 1.63
CA TYR A 54 21.31 11.01 2.82
C TYR A 54 21.38 10.16 4.09
N ALA A 55 20.52 9.14 4.18
CA ALA A 55 20.51 8.19 5.29
C ALA A 55 21.85 7.47 5.44
N GLU A 56 22.43 6.99 4.33
CA GLU A 56 23.76 6.36 4.31
C GLU A 56 24.86 7.31 4.79
N SER A 57 24.86 8.57 4.33
CA SER A 57 25.84 9.57 4.78
C SER A 57 25.72 9.91 6.28
N ALA A 58 24.53 9.73 6.84
CA ALA A 58 24.24 9.94 8.25
C ALA A 58 24.45 8.67 9.11
N GLY A 59 24.83 7.54 8.50
CA GLY A 59 25.11 6.28 9.19
C GLY A 59 23.91 5.36 9.40
N TYR A 60 22.74 5.66 8.82
CA TYR A 60 21.56 4.79 8.85
C TYR A 60 21.65 3.76 7.73
N LEU A 61 21.89 2.49 8.09
CA LEU A 61 22.06 1.38 7.15
C LEU A 61 20.81 0.52 7.04
N THR A 62 20.01 0.49 8.11
CA THR A 62 18.78 -0.29 8.21
C THR A 62 17.62 0.59 8.65
N ASP A 63 16.39 0.13 8.38
CA ASP A 63 15.20 0.82 8.86
C ASP A 63 15.15 0.81 10.41
N ASP A 64 15.74 -0.21 11.06
CA ASP A 64 15.86 -0.30 12.54
C ASP A 64 16.75 0.81 13.12
N ASP A 65 17.80 1.23 12.41
CA ASP A 65 18.63 2.36 12.84
C ASP A 65 17.81 3.66 12.90
N VAL A 66 16.89 3.85 11.95
CA VAL A 66 16.00 5.00 11.93
C VAL A 66 15.00 4.90 13.08
N PHE A 67 14.37 3.73 13.27
CA PHE A 67 13.37 3.54 14.32
C PHE A 67 13.93 3.77 15.72
N ARG A 68 15.16 3.34 15.99
CA ARG A 68 15.85 3.59 17.26
C ARG A 68 15.90 5.07 17.63
N ASP A 69 16.04 5.95 16.63
CA ASP A 69 16.33 7.37 16.86
C ASP A 69 15.06 8.25 16.78
N VAL A 70 13.94 7.74 16.27
CA VAL A 70 12.68 8.50 16.08
C VAL A 70 11.44 7.94 16.80
N SER A 71 11.55 6.77 17.46
CA SER A 71 10.42 6.10 18.13
C SER A 71 10.40 6.28 19.64
#